data_AF-A0A0F3N066-F1
#
_entry.id   AF-A0A0F3N066-F1
#
_cell.length_a   1.000
_cell.length_b   1.000
_cell.length_c   1.000
_cell.angle_alpha   90.00
_cell.angle_beta   90.00
_cell.angle_gamma   90.00
#
_symmetry.space_group_name_H-M   'P 1'
#
loop_
_entity.id
_entity.type
_entity.pdbx_description
1 polymer ?
#
loop_
_entity_poly.entity_id
_entity_poly.type
_entity_poly.pdbx_seq_one_letter_code
_entity_poly.pdbx_strand_id
1 'polypeptide(L)' 'MAETNITVNAICPGYVNTPLVRNQIADTTKARHISEESALRDVILKSQATKKFVEADEIAHLVIFLCDEKASSINR' A
#
# COMPACT_ATOMS: atom_id res chain seq x y z
N MET A 1 -1.46 27.43 -10.32
CA MET A 1 -1.38 26.92 -8.94
C MET A 1 -0.03 27.22 -8.27
N ALA A 2 1.05 27.56 -8.99
CA ALA A 2 2.34 27.91 -8.37
C ALA A 2 2.29 29.12 -7.41
N GLU A 3 1.24 29.94 -7.48
CA GLU A 3 1.02 31.10 -6.62
C GLU A 3 0.08 30.81 -5.43
N THR A 4 -0.50 29.61 -5.36
CA THR A 4 -1.37 29.15 -4.27
C THR A 4 -0.65 28.09 -3.47
N ASN A 5 -0.67 28.16 -2.14
CA ASN A 5 0.01 27.21 -1.24
C ASN A 5 -0.72 25.85 -1.16
N ILE A 6 -1.01 25.24 -2.31
CA ILE A 6 -1.71 23.96 -2.44
C ILE A 6 -0.76 22.97 -3.11
N THR A 7 -0.51 21.84 -2.46
CA THR A 7 0.25 20.71 -3.01
C THR A 7 -0.69 19.58 -3.40
N VAL A 8 -0.28 18.77 -4.38
CA VAL A 8 -0.98 17.55 -4.80
C VAL A 8 0.05 16.43 -4.86
N ASN A 9 -0.27 15.29 -4.25
CA ASN A 9 0.60 14.13 -4.18
C ASN A 9 -0.23 12.85 -4.40
N ALA A 10 0.37 11.83 -4.98
CA ALA A 10 -0.23 10.50 -5.11
C ALA A 10 0.56 9.49 -4.25
N ILE A 11 -0.14 8.74 -3.40
CA ILE A 11 0.47 7.67 -2.60
C ILE A 11 0.20 6.35 -3.29
N CYS A 12 1.28 5.62 -3.63
CA CYS A 12 1.23 4.38 -4.40
C CYS A 12 1.72 3.19 -3.54
N PRO A 13 0.93 2.72 -2.55
CA PRO A 13 1.35 1.62 -1.70
C PRO A 13 1.32 0.28 -2.46
N GLY A 14 2.06 -0.70 -1.93
CA GLY A 14 1.89 -2.11 -2.28
C GLY A 14 0.59 -2.70 -1.71
N TYR A 15 0.55 -4.01 -1.51
CA TYR A 15 -0.62 -4.63 -0.86
C TYR A 15 -0.72 -4.16 0.59
N VAL A 16 -1.85 -3.54 0.92
CA VAL A 16 -2.14 -3.04 2.26
C VAL A 16 -2.84 -4.13 3.06
N ASN A 17 -2.46 -4.28 4.33
CA ASN A 17 -3.04 -5.23 5.26
C ASN A 17 -4.49 -4.83 5.61
N THR A 18 -5.43 -5.19 4.75
CA THR A 18 -6.86 -4.92 4.91
C THR A 18 -7.65 -6.24 4.93
N PRO A 19 -8.86 -6.26 5.53
CA PRO A 19 -9.74 -7.42 5.45
C PRO A 19 -10.02 -7.87 4.01
N LEU A 20 -10.14 -6.92 3.08
CA LEU A 20 -10.32 -7.20 1.65
C LEU A 20 -9.18 -8.05 1.08
N VAL A 21 -7.93 -7.64 1.31
CA VAL A 21 -6.75 -8.36 0.79
C VAL A 21 -6.56 -9.71 1.50
N ARG A 22 -6.89 -9.80 2.80
CA ARG A 22 -6.85 -11.08 3.53
C ARG A 22 -7.84 -12.10 2.96
N ASN A 23 -9.05 -11.66 2.63
CA ASN A 23 -10.05 -12.54 2.02
C ASN A 23 -9.62 -13.03 0.62
N GLN A 24 -8.86 -12.20 -0.13
CA GLN A 24 -8.30 -12.60 -1.43
C GLN A 24 -7.31 -13.78 -1.31
N ILE A 25 -6.66 -13.99 -0.16
CA ILE A 25 -5.74 -15.14 0.04
C ILE A 25 -6.54 -16.44 -0.05
N ALA A 26 -7.65 -16.53 0.68
CA ALA A 26 -8.50 -17.72 0.69
C ALA A 26 -9.11 -18.00 -0.69
N ASP A 27 -9.55 -16.96 -1.39
CA ASP A 27 -10.07 -17.08 -2.76
C ASP A 27 -8.99 -17.54 -3.74
N THR A 28 -7.77 -17.02 -3.61
CA THR A 28 -6.62 -17.42 -4.43
C THR A 28 -6.23 -18.88 -4.19
N THR A 29 -6.21 -19.31 -2.93
CA THR A 29 -5.97 -20.72 -2.56
C THR A 29 -6.99 -21.65 -3.21
N LYS A 30 -8.28 -21.32 -3.16
CA LYS A 30 -9.34 -22.11 -3.80
C LYS A 30 -9.21 -22.13 -5.32
N ALA A 31 -8.97 -20.97 -5.94
CA ALA A 31 -8.90 -20.84 -7.39
C ALA A 31 -7.66 -21.51 -8.01
N ARG A 32 -6.54 -21.58 -7.28
CA ARG A 32 -5.26 -22.08 -7.78
C ARG A 32 -4.83 -23.42 -7.18
N HIS A 33 -5.59 -23.96 -6.22
CA HIS A 33 -5.28 -25.20 -5.51
C HIS A 33 -3.87 -25.18 -4.86
N ILE A 34 -3.51 -24.07 -4.23
CA ILE A 34 -2.21 -23.86 -3.54
C ILE A 34 -2.43 -23.56 -2.06
N SER A 35 -1.40 -23.76 -1.22
CA SER A 35 -1.47 -23.40 0.21
C SER A 35 -1.69 -21.89 0.40
N GLU A 36 -2.24 -21.49 1.55
CA GLU A 36 -2.37 -20.07 1.90
C GLU A 36 -1.01 -19.37 1.95
N GLU A 37 0.04 -20.06 2.40
CA GLU A 37 1.40 -19.52 2.43
C GLU A 37 1.92 -19.23 1.01
N SER A 38 1.70 -20.14 0.05
CA SER A 38 2.09 -19.91 -1.35
C SER A 38 1.20 -18.85 -2.02
N ALA A 39 -0.11 -18.83 -1.74
CA ALA A 39 -0.99 -17.77 -2.20
C ALA A 39 -0.52 -16.40 -1.70
N LEU A 40 -0.16 -16.29 -0.42
CA LEU A 40 0.35 -15.07 0.17
C LEU A 40 1.70 -14.67 -0.44
N ARG A 41 2.70 -15.56 -0.45
CA ARG A 41 4.08 -15.23 -0.84
C ARG A 41 4.28 -15.07 -2.35
N ASP A 42 3.68 -15.97 -3.13
CA ASP A 42 3.97 -16.16 -4.56
C ASP A 42 2.93 -15.52 -5.47
N VAL A 43 1.75 -15.16 -4.92
CA VAL A 43 0.70 -14.47 -5.67
C VAL A 43 0.48 -13.05 -5.15
N ILE A 44 0.03 -12.89 -3.90
CA ILE A 44 -0.31 -11.57 -3.34
C ILE A 44 0.97 -10.73 -3.18
N LEU A 45 1.94 -11.22 -2.42
CA LEU A 45 3.18 -10.49 -2.15
C LEU A 45 4.24 -10.69 -3.24
N LYS A 46 3.86 -11.22 -4.41
CA LYS A 46 4.80 -11.50 -5.50
C LYS A 46 5.65 -10.28 -5.85
N SER A 47 5.00 -9.13 -6.02
CA SER A 47 5.64 -7.86 -6.41
C SER A 47 6.26 -7.08 -5.24
N GLN A 48 6.01 -7.48 -3.98
CA GLN A 48 6.65 -6.85 -2.83
C GLN A 48 7.98 -7.51 -2.51
N ALA A 49 9.08 -6.78 -2.69
CA ALA A 49 10.42 -7.25 -2.39
C ALA A 49 10.59 -7.67 -0.92
N THR A 50 9.93 -6.97 0.01
CA THR A 50 10.00 -7.23 1.45
C THR A 50 9.18 -8.44 1.89
N LYS A 51 8.26 -8.96 1.04
CA LYS A 51 7.30 -10.01 1.38
C LYS A 51 6.51 -9.71 2.66
N LYS A 52 6.18 -8.43 2.86
CA LYS A 52 5.36 -7.94 3.97
C LYS A 52 4.28 -7.02 3.43
N PHE A 53 3.10 -7.05 4.03
CA PHE A 53 2.09 -6.04 3.74
C PHE A 53 2.56 -4.65 4.18
N VAL A 54 1.99 -3.64 3.54
CA VAL A 54 2.01 -2.26 4.05
C VAL A 54 0.92 -2.16 5.10
N GLU A 55 1.25 -1.63 6.27
CA GLU A 55 0.26 -1.35 7.31
C GLU A 55 -0.41 0.01 7.08
N ALA A 56 -1.68 0.13 7.46
CA ALA A 56 -2.43 1.38 7.29
C ALA A 56 -1.76 2.57 8.00
N ASP A 57 -1.13 2.32 9.15
CA ASP A 57 -0.42 3.32 9.93
C ASP A 57 0.83 3.85 9.20
N GLU A 58 1.52 3.01 8.41
CA GLU A 58 2.65 3.47 7.60
C GLU A 58 2.20 4.47 6.53
N ILE A 59 1.04 4.22 5.92
CA ILE A 59 0.42 5.14 4.96
C ILE A 59 -0.04 6.42 5.68
N ALA A 60 -0.67 6.29 6.85
CA ALA A 60 -1.13 7.44 7.63
C ALA A 60 0.02 8.38 8.01
N HIS A 61 1.16 7.83 8.44
CA HIS A 61 2.35 8.63 8.74
C HIS A 61 2.87 9.39 7.51
N LEU A 62 2.86 8.75 6.33
CA LEU A 62 3.24 9.43 5.09
C LEU A 62 2.25 10.54 4.72
N VAL A 63 0.94 10.31 4.88
CA VAL A 63 -0.09 11.34 4.67
C VAL A 63 0.16 12.53 5.60
N ILE A 64 0.37 12.28 6.90
CA ILE A 64 0.64 13.34 7.89
C ILE A 64 1.90 14.12 7.49
N PHE A 65 2.96 13.42 7.06
CA PHE A 65 4.18 14.06 6.57
C PHE A 65 3.90 14.97 5.36
N LEU A 66 3.12 14.52 4.38
CA LEU A 66 2.77 15.32 3.20
C LEU A 66 1.88 16.53 3.52
N CYS A 67 1.17 16.49 4.66
CA CYS A 67 0.37 17.61 5.16
C CYS A 67 1.15 18.58 6.06
N ASP A 68 2.37 18.24 6.48
CA ASP A 68 3.23 19.13 7.28
C ASP A 68 3.77 20.28 6.42
N GLU A 69 3.95 21.47 7.02
CA GLU A 69 4.51 22.66 6.36
C GLU A 69 5.90 22.37 5.72
N LYS A 70 6.66 21.44 6.29
CA LYS A 70 7.96 20.98 5.78
C LYS A 70 7.86 20.28 4.42
N ALA A 71 6.68 19.81 4.03
CA ALA A 71 6.43 19.21 2.73
C ALA A 71 5.92 20.21 1.66
N SER A 72 5.96 21.52 1.94
CA SER A 72 5.46 22.58 1.03
C SER A 72 6.04 22.57 -0.40
N SER A 73 7.23 22.00 -0.59
CA SER A 73 7.88 21.85 -1.91
C SER A 73 7.79 20.43 -2.49
N ILE A 74 6.99 19.54 -1.90
CA ILE A 74 6.72 18.18 -2.38
C ILE A 74 5.37 18.21 -3.13
N ASN A 75 5.42 18.47 -4.44
CA ASN A 75 4.22 18.78 -5.23
C ASN A 75 4.31 18.35 -6.71
N ARG A 76 4.88 17.17 -6.99
CA ARG A 76 4.95 16.60 -8.35
C ARG A 76 4.29 15.23 -8.45
#